data_AF-A0A924WZV6-F1
#
_entry.id   AF-A0A924WZV6-F1
#
_cell.length_a   1.000
_cell.length_b   1.000
_cell.length_c   1.000
_cell.angle_alpha   90.00
_cell.angle_beta   90.00
_cell.angle_gamma   90.00
#
_symmetry.space_group_name_H-M   'P 1'
#
loop_
_entity.id
_entity.type
_entity.pdbx_description
1 polymer ?
#
loop_
_entity_poly.entity_id
_entity_poly.type
_entity_poly.pdbx_seq_one_letter_code
_entity_poly.pdbx_strand_id
1 'polypeptide(L)'
;MTKLKLLISQWLASVTRKLRNNFYLYLSALLTVLVLLDASLFHVGENMRDRAFDLMVKNRIVVPKADPEIVIIDINEASLSAMAKEYGRWPWPRQVFGEFVENIEAQQPKAIVFGILFSDADVYNPDSDAYFNDVIAGTTNTFFPILRLSEASDYLSKVTPDMIPGIVRAPQETSIVASALPKPIAVVLPHFDAALNTKHLGTHNIYPDKDGIVREYKLWHDESGWRLPALPLVVGNFTQANSTTKLPQDMLINWRGKPFTYQFATFSDVYTDMASKVKKRPADEFTNKIVIIGSTAPSLFDLKATAMAKAHPGVEILATTIDNVKHHDYLKVWRGKTPYILMSLLLIWLTALA
;
A
#
# COMPACT_ATOMS: atom_id res chain seq x y z
N MET A 1 17.78 -51.47 29.48
CA MET A 1 16.48 -50.80 29.22
C MET A 1 15.50 -50.83 30.40
N THR A 2 15.54 -51.84 31.28
CA THR A 2 14.63 -52.00 32.45
C THR A 2 14.85 -51.01 33.59
N LYS A 3 16.10 -50.66 33.94
CA LYS A 3 16.39 -49.66 35.00
C LYS A 3 15.92 -48.24 34.63
N LEU A 4 16.07 -47.85 33.36
CA LEU A 4 15.61 -46.55 32.86
C LEU A 4 14.09 -46.44 32.93
N LYS A 5 13.36 -47.50 32.54
CA LYS A 5 11.90 -47.56 32.68
C LYS A 5 11.43 -47.44 34.14
N LEU A 6 12.13 -48.09 35.08
CA LEU A 6 11.79 -48.05 36.50
C LEU A 6 12.05 -46.67 37.13
N LEU A 7 13.15 -46.01 36.75
CA LEU A 7 13.47 -44.66 37.22
C LEU A 7 12.45 -43.64 36.68
N ILE A 8 12.08 -43.77 35.40
CA ILE A 8 11.05 -42.93 34.78
C ILE A 8 9.69 -43.16 35.46
N SER A 9 9.31 -44.40 35.77
CA SER A 9 8.03 -44.69 36.41
C SER A 9 7.95 -44.19 37.86
N GLN A 10 9.03 -44.33 38.64
CA GLN A 10 9.10 -43.78 40.00
C GLN A 10 9.07 -42.25 40.01
N TRP A 11 9.74 -41.62 39.05
CA TRP A 11 9.71 -40.18 38.87
C TRP A 11 8.32 -39.68 38.51
N LEU A 12 7.65 -40.30 37.52
CA LEU A 12 6.27 -39.99 37.13
C LEU A 12 5.27 -40.16 38.29
N ALA A 13 5.42 -41.23 39.09
CA ALA A 13 4.58 -41.49 40.27
C ALA A 13 4.80 -40.45 41.40
N SER A 14 6.03 -39.97 41.57
CA SER A 14 6.34 -38.88 42.51
C SER A 14 5.72 -37.55 42.05
N VAL A 15 5.86 -37.25 40.76
CA VAL A 15 5.31 -36.04 40.13
C VAL A 15 3.78 -36.02 40.20
N THR A 16 3.11 -37.12 39.88
CA THR A 16 1.63 -37.23 39.97
C THR A 16 1.11 -37.07 41.39
N ARG A 17 1.74 -37.68 42.40
CA ARG A 17 1.38 -37.46 43.81
C ARG A 17 1.56 -36.02 44.26
N LYS A 18 2.61 -35.34 43.78
CA LYS A 18 2.91 -33.95 44.12
C LYS A 18 1.97 -32.95 43.44
N LEU A 19 1.50 -33.27 42.23
CA LEU A 19 0.63 -32.41 41.43
C LEU A 19 -0.86 -32.49 41.86
N ARG A 20 -1.33 -33.63 42.40
CA ARG A 20 -2.68 -33.85 42.97
C ARG A 20 -3.81 -33.07 42.22
N ASN A 21 -4.70 -32.36 42.91
CA ASN A 21 -5.82 -31.61 42.28
C ASN A 21 -5.36 -30.35 41.51
N ASN A 22 -4.09 -29.96 41.60
CA ASN A 22 -3.57 -28.72 41.00
C ASN A 22 -2.83 -28.98 39.68
N PHE A 23 -2.85 -30.22 39.16
CA PHE A 23 -2.18 -30.59 37.91
C PHE A 23 -2.53 -29.63 36.77
N TYR A 24 -3.82 -29.34 36.57
CA TYR A 24 -4.28 -28.46 35.50
C TYR A 24 -3.83 -27.01 35.69
N LEU A 25 -3.73 -26.52 36.94
CA LEU A 25 -3.19 -25.18 37.22
C LEU A 25 -1.71 -25.06 36.82
N TYR A 26 -0.90 -26.07 37.14
CA TYR A 26 0.51 -26.09 36.75
C TYR A 26 0.69 -26.25 35.24
N LEU A 27 -0.13 -27.08 34.59
CA LEU A 27 -0.13 -27.22 33.14
C LEU A 27 -0.50 -25.90 32.46
N SER A 28 -1.54 -25.21 32.93
CA SER A 28 -1.95 -23.92 32.39
C SER A 28 -0.93 -22.81 32.63
N ALA A 29 -0.24 -22.81 33.77
CA ALA A 29 0.90 -21.92 33.99
C ALA A 29 2.05 -22.20 33.00
N LEU A 30 2.39 -23.47 32.75
CA LEU A 30 3.39 -23.85 31.76
C LEU A 30 2.99 -23.42 30.35
N LEU A 31 1.76 -23.70 29.92
CA LEU A 31 1.26 -23.28 28.61
C LEU A 31 1.21 -21.75 28.46
N THR A 32 0.87 -21.03 29.54
CA THR A 32 0.95 -19.56 29.57
C THR A 32 2.38 -19.07 29.29
N VAL A 33 3.38 -19.64 29.96
CA VAL A 33 4.80 -19.30 29.70
C VAL A 33 5.17 -19.61 28.24
N LEU A 34 4.73 -20.75 27.69
CA LEU A 34 5.01 -21.10 26.29
C LEU A 34 4.35 -20.14 25.30
N VAL A 35 3.11 -19.69 25.54
CA VAL A 35 2.43 -18.69 24.69
C VAL A 35 3.17 -17.35 24.73
N LEU A 36 3.61 -16.90 25.91
CA LEU A 36 4.37 -15.66 26.04
C LEU A 36 5.77 -15.77 25.41
N LEU A 37 6.40 -16.93 25.49
CA LEU A 37 7.69 -17.21 24.86
C LEU A 37 7.54 -17.25 23.33
N ASP A 38 6.48 -17.88 22.81
CA ASP A 38 6.14 -17.80 21.39
C ASP A 38 5.94 -16.34 20.95
N ALA A 39 5.16 -15.55 21.68
CA ALA A 39 4.89 -14.15 21.34
C ALA A 39 6.12 -13.24 21.35
N SER A 40 7.12 -13.57 22.16
CA SER A 40 8.34 -12.77 22.27
C SER A 40 9.42 -13.21 21.28
N LEU A 41 9.60 -14.52 21.09
CA LEU A 41 10.75 -15.08 20.36
C LEU A 41 10.36 -15.74 19.04
N PHE A 42 9.41 -16.68 19.05
CA PHE A 42 9.18 -17.57 17.91
C PHE A 42 8.17 -17.05 16.88
N HIS A 43 7.19 -16.25 17.31
CA HIS A 43 6.16 -15.63 16.47
C HIS A 43 5.32 -16.64 15.65
N VAL A 44 5.20 -17.90 16.10
CA VAL A 44 4.45 -18.94 15.37
C VAL A 44 2.95 -18.65 15.40
N GLY A 45 2.41 -18.27 16.55
CA GLY A 45 0.99 -17.93 16.69
C GLY A 45 0.57 -16.76 15.81
N GLU A 46 1.41 -15.73 15.73
CA GLU A 46 1.19 -14.56 14.86
C GLU A 46 1.16 -14.97 13.38
N ASN A 47 2.13 -15.76 12.93
CA ASN A 47 2.20 -16.26 11.55
C ASN A 47 0.99 -17.15 11.19
N MET A 48 0.55 -18.00 12.11
CA MET A 48 -0.65 -18.83 11.90
C MET A 48 -1.91 -17.96 11.77
N ARG A 49 -2.04 -16.91 12.60
CA ARG A 49 -3.14 -15.94 12.52
C ARG A 49 -3.16 -15.23 11.17
N ASP A 50 -2.01 -14.77 10.68
CA ASP A 50 -1.92 -14.06 9.40
C ASP A 50 -2.27 -14.96 8.21
N ARG A 51 -1.83 -16.22 8.21
CA ARG A 51 -2.25 -17.20 7.20
C ARG A 51 -3.75 -17.49 7.27
N ALA A 52 -4.32 -17.60 8.47
CA ALA A 52 -5.75 -17.78 8.65
C ALA A 52 -6.53 -16.56 8.15
N PHE A 53 -6.02 -15.35 8.41
CA PHE A 53 -6.57 -14.10 7.88
C PHE A 53 -6.54 -14.08 6.35
N ASP A 54 -5.43 -14.45 5.72
CA ASP A 54 -5.34 -14.51 4.25
C ASP A 54 -6.34 -15.50 3.66
N LEU A 55 -6.47 -16.68 4.27
CA LEU A 55 -7.43 -17.70 3.87
C LEU A 55 -8.86 -17.16 3.96
N MET A 56 -9.18 -16.46 5.05
CA MET A 56 -10.47 -15.82 5.25
C MET A 56 -10.75 -14.74 4.20
N VAL A 57 -9.80 -13.82 3.97
CA VAL A 57 -9.94 -12.72 3.01
C VAL A 57 -10.10 -13.25 1.58
N LYS A 58 -9.29 -14.26 1.22
CA LYS A 58 -9.31 -14.87 -0.11
C LYS A 58 -10.60 -15.66 -0.39
N ASN A 59 -11.13 -16.34 0.62
CA ASN A 59 -12.27 -17.25 0.49
C ASN A 59 -13.57 -16.71 1.12
N ARG A 60 -13.63 -15.40 1.43
CA ARG A 60 -14.84 -14.80 2.01
C ARG A 60 -16.03 -14.91 1.06
N ILE A 61 -17.22 -15.04 1.64
CA ILE A 61 -18.48 -15.19 0.91
C ILE A 61 -18.87 -13.89 0.21
N VAL A 62 -18.69 -12.75 0.88
CA VAL A 62 -19.06 -11.43 0.36
C VAL A 62 -17.79 -10.63 0.05
N VAL A 63 -17.64 -10.25 -1.20
CA VAL A 63 -16.54 -9.43 -1.72
C VAL A 63 -17.14 -8.08 -2.13
N PRO A 64 -16.72 -6.94 -1.55
CA PRO A 64 -17.11 -5.63 -2.05
C PRO A 64 -16.65 -5.46 -3.50
N LYS A 65 -17.53 -4.88 -4.32
CA LYS A 65 -17.23 -4.62 -5.73
C LYS A 65 -16.20 -3.50 -5.84
N ALA A 66 -15.37 -3.57 -6.87
CA ALA A 66 -14.52 -2.45 -7.26
C ALA A 66 -15.37 -1.25 -7.66
N ASP A 67 -14.92 -0.07 -7.24
CA ASP A 67 -15.55 1.20 -7.61
C ASP A 67 -15.51 1.43 -9.13
N PRO A 68 -16.66 1.55 -9.82
CA PRO A 68 -16.71 1.80 -11.25
C PRO A 68 -16.21 3.21 -11.65
N GLU A 69 -16.00 4.12 -10.69
CA GLU A 69 -15.37 5.42 -10.96
C GLU A 69 -13.85 5.33 -11.05
N ILE A 70 -13.22 4.21 -10.66
CA ILE A 70 -11.77 4.02 -10.75
C ILE A 70 -11.46 3.22 -12.02
N VAL A 71 -10.69 3.82 -12.92
CA VAL A 71 -10.24 3.20 -14.17
C VAL A 71 -8.72 3.18 -14.20
N ILE A 72 -8.15 2.01 -14.50
CA ILE A 72 -6.71 1.85 -14.64
C ILE A 72 -6.35 1.91 -16.13
N ILE A 73 -5.53 2.88 -16.50
CA ILE A 73 -4.83 2.92 -17.77
C ILE A 73 -3.57 2.08 -17.64
N ASP A 74 -3.59 0.92 -18.26
CA ASP A 74 -2.61 -0.14 -18.04
C ASP A 74 -1.51 -0.15 -19.09
N ILE A 75 -0.29 0.09 -18.62
CA ILE A 75 0.95 -0.13 -19.34
C ILE A 75 1.34 -1.60 -19.15
N ASN A 76 0.74 -2.45 -19.99
CA ASN A 76 1.04 -3.88 -20.07
C ASN A 76 2.05 -4.20 -21.18
N GLU A 77 2.42 -5.48 -21.30
CA GLU A 77 3.35 -5.96 -22.34
C GLU A 77 2.88 -5.61 -23.76
N ALA A 78 1.57 -5.60 -24.02
CA ALA A 78 1.03 -5.18 -25.31
C ALA A 78 1.28 -3.69 -25.57
N SER A 79 1.09 -2.84 -24.56
CA SER A 79 1.42 -1.41 -24.64
C SER A 79 2.91 -1.18 -24.85
N LEU A 80 3.76 -1.88 -24.10
CA LEU A 80 5.22 -1.81 -24.26
C LEU A 80 5.64 -2.23 -25.67
N SER A 81 5.09 -3.31 -26.19
CA SER A 81 5.37 -3.80 -27.54
C SER A 81 4.85 -2.86 -28.64
N ALA A 82 3.65 -2.32 -28.48
CA ALA A 82 3.03 -1.45 -29.48
C ALA A 82 3.76 -0.10 -29.58
N MET A 83 4.06 0.51 -28.43
CA MET A 83 4.71 1.82 -28.36
C MET A 83 6.19 1.76 -28.74
N ALA A 84 6.84 0.60 -28.60
CA ALA A 84 8.27 0.44 -28.87
C ALA A 84 8.69 0.80 -30.30
N LYS A 85 7.78 0.67 -31.27
CA LYS A 85 8.07 1.00 -32.67
C LYS A 85 8.24 2.51 -32.90
N GLU A 86 7.48 3.32 -32.17
CA GLU A 86 7.42 4.77 -32.38
C GLU A 86 8.25 5.53 -31.34
N TYR A 87 8.22 5.09 -30.08
CA TYR A 87 8.83 5.81 -28.94
C TYR A 87 10.00 5.06 -28.31
N GLY A 88 10.36 3.89 -28.83
CA GLY A 88 11.47 3.10 -28.32
C GLY A 88 11.16 2.37 -27.00
N ARG A 89 12.20 1.88 -26.35
CA ARG A 89 12.05 1.10 -25.10
C ARG A 89 11.63 1.99 -23.94
N TRP A 90 10.92 1.38 -22.99
CA TRP A 90 10.61 1.99 -21.71
C TRP A 90 11.88 2.47 -20.98
N PRO A 91 11.84 3.62 -20.26
CA PRO A 91 10.73 4.58 -20.18
C PRO A 91 10.56 5.41 -21.46
N TRP A 92 9.31 5.71 -21.82
CA TRP A 92 9.01 6.55 -23.00
C TRP A 92 9.35 8.03 -22.75
N PRO A 93 9.57 8.83 -23.82
CA PRO A 93 9.69 10.28 -23.72
C PRO A 93 8.45 10.90 -23.05
N ARG A 94 8.65 11.97 -22.27
CA ARG A 94 7.57 12.58 -21.46
C ARG A 94 6.45 13.20 -22.28
N GLN A 95 6.71 13.51 -23.54
CA GLN A 95 5.72 13.90 -24.53
C GLN A 95 4.58 12.90 -24.64
N VAL A 96 4.87 11.59 -24.58
CA VAL A 96 3.82 10.55 -24.63
C VAL A 96 2.83 10.72 -23.47
N PHE A 97 3.33 11.04 -22.28
CA PHE A 97 2.49 11.27 -21.10
C PHE A 97 1.81 12.64 -21.13
N GLY A 98 2.48 13.68 -21.66
CA GLY A 98 1.87 15.01 -21.86
C GLY A 98 0.69 14.97 -22.82
N GLU A 99 0.85 14.36 -23.99
CA GLU A 99 -0.23 14.21 -24.96
C GLU A 99 -1.37 13.38 -24.37
N PHE A 100 -1.04 12.32 -23.63
CA PHE A 100 -2.04 11.49 -22.96
C PHE A 100 -2.84 12.31 -21.93
N VAL A 101 -2.17 13.08 -21.07
CA VAL A 101 -2.83 13.93 -20.06
C VAL A 101 -3.70 14.99 -20.71
N GLU A 102 -3.20 15.70 -21.73
CA GLU A 102 -3.96 16.73 -22.44
C GLU A 102 -5.27 16.18 -23.04
N ASN A 103 -5.22 14.99 -23.64
CA ASN A 103 -6.39 14.35 -24.22
C ASN A 103 -7.36 13.79 -23.17
N ILE A 104 -6.86 13.21 -22.08
CA ILE A 104 -7.70 12.71 -20.99
C ILE A 104 -8.39 13.87 -20.27
N GLU A 105 -7.66 14.97 -20.00
CA GLU A 105 -8.18 16.14 -19.29
C GLU A 105 -9.33 16.82 -20.05
N ALA A 106 -9.33 16.75 -21.39
CA ALA A 106 -10.44 17.21 -22.22
C ALA A 106 -11.78 16.52 -21.91
N GLN A 107 -11.75 15.31 -21.31
CA GLN A 107 -12.96 14.59 -20.87
C GLN A 107 -13.39 14.95 -19.44
N GLN A 108 -12.65 15.84 -18.76
CA GLN A 108 -12.90 16.28 -17.38
C GLN A 108 -12.92 15.11 -16.38
N PRO A 109 -11.80 14.36 -16.24
CA PRO A 109 -11.69 13.34 -15.22
C PRO A 109 -11.70 13.99 -13.84
N LYS A 110 -12.11 13.21 -12.84
CA LYS A 110 -12.08 13.64 -11.44
C LYS A 110 -10.65 13.74 -10.94
N ALA A 111 -9.78 12.81 -11.33
CA ALA A 111 -8.36 12.82 -10.98
C ALA A 111 -7.54 12.03 -12.01
N ILE A 112 -6.33 12.50 -12.31
CA ILE A 112 -5.33 11.77 -13.10
C ILE A 112 -4.18 11.40 -12.15
N VAL A 113 -3.96 10.11 -11.90
CA VAL A 113 -3.02 9.63 -10.89
C VAL A 113 -1.91 8.86 -11.58
N PHE A 114 -0.67 9.34 -11.46
CA PHE A 114 0.49 8.59 -11.93
C PHE A 114 0.93 7.56 -10.89
N GLY A 115 0.93 6.29 -11.28
CA GLY A 115 1.59 5.20 -10.57
C GLY A 115 3.07 5.02 -10.96
N ILE A 116 3.66 6.02 -11.60
CA ILE A 116 5.04 6.00 -12.13
C ILE A 116 5.80 7.19 -11.57
N LEU A 117 7.05 6.94 -11.14
CA LEU A 117 7.94 7.98 -10.63
C LEU A 117 8.72 8.63 -11.77
N PHE A 118 8.64 9.96 -11.88
CA PHE A 118 9.40 10.77 -12.82
C PHE A 118 10.55 11.50 -12.11
N SER A 119 11.53 10.75 -11.59
CA SER A 119 12.59 11.28 -10.71
C SER A 119 13.68 12.06 -11.44
N ASP A 120 14.00 11.65 -12.66
CA ASP A 120 15.16 12.13 -13.40
C ASP A 120 14.74 12.81 -14.70
N ALA A 121 15.51 13.83 -15.08
CA ALA A 121 15.38 14.54 -16.34
C ALA A 121 15.67 13.62 -17.53
N ASP A 122 14.90 13.75 -18.61
CA ASP A 122 15.24 13.17 -19.90
C ASP A 122 16.29 14.03 -20.62
N VAL A 123 17.56 13.67 -20.41
CA VAL A 123 18.72 14.38 -20.99
C VAL A 123 18.72 14.32 -22.53
N TYR A 124 18.07 13.33 -23.13
CA TYR A 124 18.03 13.18 -24.59
C TYR A 124 16.88 13.96 -25.22
N ASN A 125 15.79 14.19 -24.49
CA ASN A 125 14.60 14.88 -24.99
C ASN A 125 14.14 16.00 -24.01
N PRO A 126 14.94 17.06 -23.80
CA PRO A 126 14.58 18.14 -22.87
C PRO A 126 13.28 18.86 -23.25
N ASP A 127 12.98 18.98 -24.55
CA ASP A 127 11.72 19.57 -25.04
C ASP A 127 10.51 18.72 -24.66
N SER A 128 10.69 17.40 -24.54
CA SER A 128 9.67 16.44 -24.10
C SER A 128 9.29 16.64 -22.63
N ASP A 129 10.30 16.87 -21.80
CA ASP A 129 10.14 17.20 -20.38
C ASP A 129 9.50 18.59 -20.19
N ALA A 130 9.94 19.59 -20.98
CA ALA A 130 9.37 20.93 -20.96
C ALA A 130 7.88 20.91 -21.32
N TYR A 131 7.51 20.23 -22.41
CA TYR A 131 6.11 20.08 -22.82
C TYR A 131 5.27 19.39 -21.74
N PHE A 132 5.76 18.29 -21.16
CA PHE A 132 5.00 17.61 -20.09
C PHE A 132 4.83 18.49 -18.85
N ASN A 133 5.87 19.25 -18.47
CA ASN A 133 5.77 20.22 -17.38
C ASN A 133 4.69 21.29 -17.65
N ASP A 134 4.63 21.82 -18.88
CA ASP A 134 3.62 22.81 -19.27
C ASP A 134 2.20 22.23 -19.26
N VAL A 135 2.02 20.99 -19.73
CA VAL A 135 0.73 20.29 -19.66
C VAL A 135 0.29 20.13 -18.21
N ILE A 136 1.18 19.66 -17.32
CA ILE A 136 0.87 19.51 -15.89
C ILE A 136 0.53 20.86 -15.25
N ALA A 137 1.22 21.94 -15.62
CA ALA A 137 0.93 23.27 -15.12
C ALA A 137 -0.49 23.75 -15.49
N GLY A 138 -1.06 23.22 -16.57
CA GLY A 138 -2.43 23.46 -17.00
C GLY A 138 -3.50 22.65 -16.27
N THR A 139 -3.14 21.63 -15.48
CA THR A 139 -4.10 20.77 -14.77
C THR A 139 -4.22 21.13 -13.29
N THR A 140 -5.37 20.79 -12.69
CA THR A 140 -5.62 21.01 -11.25
C THR A 140 -5.90 19.73 -10.48
N ASN A 141 -5.94 18.60 -11.16
CA ASN A 141 -6.42 17.29 -10.69
C ASN A 141 -5.40 16.17 -10.98
N THR A 142 -4.13 16.51 -11.25
CA THR A 142 -3.07 15.52 -11.51
C THR A 142 -2.27 15.25 -10.23
N PHE A 143 -1.98 13.97 -9.97
CA PHE A 143 -1.34 13.48 -8.75
C PHE A 143 -0.07 12.70 -9.08
N PHE A 144 0.99 12.94 -8.30
CA PHE A 144 2.30 12.35 -8.55
C PHE A 144 2.83 11.59 -7.33
N PRO A 145 3.50 10.44 -7.56
CA PRO A 145 4.11 9.70 -6.50
C PRO A 145 5.43 10.35 -6.09
N ILE A 146 5.73 10.26 -4.80
CA ILE A 146 7.08 10.40 -4.28
C ILE A 146 7.53 9.07 -3.69
N LEU A 147 8.84 8.88 -3.52
CA LEU A 147 9.40 7.68 -2.91
C LEU A 147 10.14 8.03 -1.62
N ARG A 148 9.63 7.58 -0.47
CA ARG A 148 10.37 7.64 0.79
C ARG A 148 11.43 6.53 0.78
N LEU A 149 12.70 6.89 0.83
CA LEU A 149 13.80 5.93 0.95
C LEU A 149 13.96 5.50 2.40
N SER A 150 14.90 4.57 2.66
CA SER A 150 15.20 4.12 4.02
C SER A 150 15.66 5.29 4.90
N GLU A 151 15.23 5.31 6.16
CA GLU A 151 15.73 6.25 7.18
C GLU A 151 17.26 6.19 7.31
N ALA A 152 17.84 5.00 7.08
CA ALA A 152 19.28 4.82 7.05
C ALA A 152 19.97 5.66 5.97
N SER A 153 19.26 6.18 4.97
CA SER A 153 19.80 7.04 3.91
C SER A 153 19.58 8.53 4.17
N ASP A 154 18.91 8.91 5.25
CA ASP A 154 18.54 10.31 5.54
C ASP A 154 19.76 11.23 5.64
N TYR A 155 20.89 10.69 6.10
CA TYR A 155 22.16 11.42 6.18
C TYR A 155 22.73 11.83 4.80
N LEU A 156 22.28 11.22 3.71
CA LEU A 156 22.64 11.58 2.33
C LEU A 156 21.71 12.65 1.75
N SER A 157 20.56 12.88 2.38
CA SER A 157 19.55 13.80 1.87
C SER A 157 19.85 15.24 2.27
N LYS A 158 19.40 16.16 1.41
CA LYS A 158 19.34 17.59 1.68
C LYS A 158 17.90 18.11 1.76
N VAL A 159 16.91 17.24 1.48
CA VAL A 159 15.50 17.61 1.44
C VAL A 159 14.93 17.48 2.84
N THR A 160 14.40 18.57 3.38
CA THR A 160 13.64 18.56 4.63
C THR A 160 12.13 18.51 4.33
N PRO A 161 11.31 17.94 5.24
CA PRO A 161 9.87 17.80 5.00
C PRO A 161 9.13 19.10 4.61
N ASP A 162 9.56 20.24 5.12
CA ASP A 162 8.99 21.57 4.82
C ASP A 162 9.29 22.06 3.40
N MET A 163 10.29 21.49 2.73
CA MET A 163 10.59 21.78 1.32
C MET A 163 9.62 21.08 0.36
N ILE A 164 8.86 20.08 0.83
CA ILE A 164 8.00 19.27 -0.03
C ILE A 164 6.58 19.88 -0.04
N PRO A 165 6.09 20.38 -1.19
CA PRO A 165 4.80 21.03 -1.25
C PRO A 165 3.64 20.08 -0.89
N GLY A 166 2.67 20.57 -0.12
CA GLY A 166 1.47 19.81 0.27
C GLY A 166 1.60 18.98 1.55
N ILE A 167 2.79 18.86 2.13
CA ILE A 167 2.99 18.20 3.43
C ILE A 167 2.54 19.12 4.57
N VAL A 168 1.86 18.53 5.55
CA VAL A 168 1.37 19.22 6.75
C VAL A 168 2.11 18.77 8.00
N ARG A 169 2.12 19.59 9.05
CA ARG A 169 2.64 19.15 10.36
C ARG A 169 1.74 18.08 10.97
N ALA A 170 2.35 17.14 11.70
CA ALA A 170 1.61 16.13 12.42
C ALA A 170 0.75 16.79 13.53
N PRO A 171 -0.55 16.48 13.63
CA PRO A 171 -1.41 16.98 14.69
C PRO A 171 -0.99 16.37 16.05
N GLN A 172 -0.52 17.24 16.95
CA GLN A 172 -0.05 16.97 18.31
C GLN A 172 1.32 16.27 18.45
N GLU A 173 2.37 17.09 18.55
CA GLU A 173 3.45 16.82 19.51
C GLU A 173 3.59 18.04 20.42
N THR A 174 3.39 17.81 21.73
CA THR A 174 3.56 18.78 22.82
C THR A 174 4.85 19.57 22.66
N SER A 175 4.71 20.87 22.35
CA SER A 175 5.54 22.08 22.54
C SER A 175 7.08 22.05 22.51
N ILE A 176 7.76 20.90 22.50
CA ILE A 176 9.22 20.77 22.59
C ILE A 176 9.81 20.30 21.24
N VAL A 177 9.07 19.50 20.46
CA VAL A 177 9.48 19.07 19.11
C VAL A 177 9.05 20.08 18.04
N ALA A 178 8.00 20.85 18.29
CA ALA A 178 7.49 21.87 17.36
C ALA A 178 8.52 22.98 17.02
N SER A 179 9.52 23.20 17.88
CA SER A 179 10.62 24.15 17.71
C SER A 179 11.90 23.55 17.13
N ALA A 180 11.96 22.24 16.91
CA ALA A 180 13.13 21.61 16.30
C ALA A 180 13.12 21.90 14.79
N LEU A 181 14.30 22.28 14.25
CA LEU A 181 14.48 22.41 12.81
C LEU A 181 14.16 21.07 12.13
N PRO A 182 13.48 21.10 10.96
CA PRO A 182 13.13 19.88 10.24
C PRO A 182 14.41 19.15 9.83
N LYS A 183 14.48 17.85 10.15
CA LYS A 183 15.63 17.01 9.77
C LYS A 183 15.49 16.59 8.31
N PRO A 184 16.61 16.48 7.56
CA PRO A 184 16.58 15.94 6.21
C PRO A 184 16.03 14.52 6.20
N ILE A 185 15.20 14.22 5.20
CA ILE A 185 14.65 12.88 4.93
C ILE A 185 15.05 12.44 3.53
N ALA A 186 15.44 11.18 3.37
CA ALA A 186 15.74 10.62 2.06
C ALA A 186 14.44 10.37 1.29
N VAL A 187 14.19 11.20 0.30
CA VAL A 187 12.99 11.16 -0.55
C VAL A 187 13.39 11.42 -2.00
N VAL A 188 12.72 10.73 -2.92
CA VAL A 188 12.79 11.01 -4.35
C VAL A 188 11.51 11.71 -4.76
N LEU A 189 11.67 12.94 -5.25
CA LEU A 189 10.59 13.80 -5.73
C LEU A 189 10.48 13.69 -7.26
N PRO A 190 9.30 13.99 -7.85
CA PRO A 190 9.23 14.19 -9.29
C PRO A 190 10.13 15.37 -9.71
N HIS A 191 10.74 15.25 -10.89
CA HIS A 191 11.64 16.24 -11.46
C HIS A 191 10.93 17.55 -11.85
N PHE A 192 9.63 17.49 -12.16
CA PHE A 192 8.86 18.60 -12.69
C PHE A 192 8.41 19.59 -11.63
N ASP A 193 8.77 20.87 -11.80
CA ASP A 193 8.30 21.96 -10.95
C ASP A 193 6.77 22.06 -10.94
N ALA A 194 6.12 21.85 -12.09
CA ALA A 194 4.66 21.84 -12.18
C ALA A 194 4.04 20.74 -11.30
N ALA A 195 4.63 19.54 -11.28
CA ALA A 195 4.18 18.44 -10.42
C ALA A 195 4.32 18.81 -8.94
N LEU A 196 5.42 19.46 -8.54
CA LEU A 196 5.62 19.96 -7.19
C LEU A 196 4.59 21.03 -6.81
N ASN A 197 4.29 21.94 -7.73
CA ASN A 197 3.36 23.06 -7.51
C ASN A 197 1.90 22.63 -7.37
N THR A 198 1.51 21.45 -7.88
CA THR A 198 0.16 20.90 -7.68
C THR A 198 -0.19 20.69 -6.21
N LYS A 199 0.81 20.46 -5.34
CA LYS A 199 0.65 20.00 -3.94
C LYS A 199 -0.11 18.67 -3.82
N HIS A 200 -0.23 17.94 -4.93
CA HIS A 200 -0.89 16.64 -5.03
C HIS A 200 0.13 15.51 -5.04
N LEU A 201 1.06 15.57 -4.09
CA LEU A 201 2.16 14.63 -3.91
C LEU A 201 1.87 13.65 -2.78
N GLY A 202 2.20 12.37 -2.96
CA GLY A 202 2.14 11.40 -1.86
C GLY A 202 3.05 10.19 -2.07
N THR A 203 3.42 9.51 -0.99
CA THR A 203 4.28 8.32 -1.07
C THR A 203 3.57 7.17 -1.77
N HIS A 204 4.28 6.46 -2.64
CA HIS A 204 3.78 5.24 -3.27
C HIS A 204 4.35 3.96 -2.62
N ASN A 205 5.04 4.11 -1.49
CA ASN A 205 5.72 3.03 -0.79
C ASN A 205 4.74 1.94 -0.33
N ILE A 206 5.11 0.69 -0.58
CA ILE A 206 4.41 -0.49 -0.06
C ILE A 206 5.35 -1.19 0.92
N TYR A 207 4.86 -1.43 2.14
CA TYR A 207 5.58 -2.13 3.19
C TYR A 207 4.88 -3.47 3.46
N PRO A 208 5.41 -4.57 2.92
CA PRO A 208 4.88 -5.89 3.23
C PRO A 208 5.06 -6.23 4.72
N ASP A 209 4.23 -7.14 5.22
CA ASP A 209 4.43 -7.72 6.54
C ASP A 209 5.75 -8.54 6.57
N LYS A 210 6.14 -9.02 7.75
CA LYS A 210 7.39 -9.79 7.95
C LYS A 210 7.54 -11.01 7.04
N ASP A 211 6.42 -11.58 6.57
CA ASP A 211 6.39 -12.73 5.67
C ASP A 211 6.38 -12.34 4.17
N GLY A 212 6.51 -11.04 3.86
CA GLY A 212 6.55 -10.52 2.50
C GLY A 212 5.18 -10.35 1.85
N ILE A 213 4.08 -10.57 2.58
CA ILE A 213 2.72 -10.41 2.07
C ILE A 213 2.20 -9.01 2.42
N VAL A 214 1.67 -8.32 1.42
CA VAL A 214 1.01 -7.02 1.60
C VAL A 214 -0.42 -7.25 2.08
N ARG A 215 -0.72 -6.75 3.27
CA ARG A 215 -2.06 -6.78 3.89
C ARG A 215 -2.55 -5.39 4.28
N GLU A 216 -1.61 -4.50 4.60
CA GLU A 216 -1.85 -3.13 5.02
C GLU A 216 -1.21 -2.14 4.05
N TYR A 217 -1.77 -0.93 4.02
CA TYR A 217 -1.16 0.22 3.38
C TYR A 217 -0.92 1.31 4.42
N LYS A 218 0.30 1.82 4.49
CA LYS A 218 0.66 2.92 5.39
C LYS A 218 0.23 4.23 4.74
N LEU A 219 -0.84 4.85 5.26
CA LEU A 219 -1.45 6.04 4.69
C LEU A 219 -0.65 7.33 4.94
N TRP A 220 0.26 7.33 5.91
CA TRP A 220 1.23 8.41 6.10
C TRP A 220 2.43 7.97 6.93
N HIS A 221 3.53 8.72 6.77
CA HIS A 221 4.71 8.65 7.61
C HIS A 221 4.76 9.88 8.50
N ASP A 222 5.04 9.70 9.79
CA ASP A 222 5.33 10.82 10.68
C ASP A 222 6.88 10.98 10.73
N GLU A 223 7.38 12.09 10.20
CA GLU A 223 8.78 12.37 9.92
C GLU A 223 9.19 13.69 10.60
N SER A 224 9.88 13.61 11.73
CA SER A 224 10.36 14.81 12.47
C SER A 224 9.27 15.86 12.73
N GLY A 225 8.07 15.43 13.15
CA GLY A 225 6.92 16.31 13.41
C GLY A 225 6.11 16.70 12.16
N TRP A 226 6.46 16.17 10.99
CA TRP A 226 5.72 16.34 9.74
C TRP A 226 4.98 15.07 9.36
N ARG A 227 3.84 15.21 8.68
CA ARG A 227 3.07 14.09 8.16
C ARG A 227 3.22 14.03 6.66
N LEU A 228 4.01 13.08 6.20
CA LEU A 228 4.18 12.77 4.79
C LEU A 228 3.05 11.80 4.34
N PRO A 229 2.06 12.26 3.56
CA PRO A 229 0.92 11.42 3.19
C PRO A 229 1.28 10.43 2.08
N ALA A 230 0.57 9.30 2.04
CA ALA A 230 0.61 8.39 0.93
C ALA A 230 -0.26 8.88 -0.24
N LEU A 231 0.12 8.55 -1.47
CA LEU A 231 -0.61 8.93 -2.69
C LEU A 231 -2.09 8.52 -2.64
N PRO A 232 -2.46 7.29 -2.20
CA PRO A 232 -3.87 6.94 -2.02
C PRO A 232 -4.65 7.86 -1.09
N LEU A 233 -4.02 8.36 -0.02
CA LEU A 233 -4.65 9.26 0.94
C LEU A 233 -4.94 10.62 0.31
N VAL A 234 -3.98 11.14 -0.45
CA VAL A 234 -4.10 12.45 -1.12
C VAL A 234 -5.22 12.41 -2.17
N VAL A 235 -5.25 11.38 -3.01
CA VAL A 235 -6.30 11.19 -4.03
C VAL A 235 -7.67 10.97 -3.37
N GLY A 236 -7.75 10.08 -2.38
CA GLY A 236 -9.01 9.78 -1.70
C GLY A 236 -9.62 11.01 -1.04
N ASN A 237 -8.81 11.81 -0.33
CA ASN A 237 -9.25 13.06 0.29
C ASN A 237 -9.67 14.11 -0.74
N PHE A 238 -8.94 14.25 -1.84
CA PHE A 238 -9.33 15.15 -2.93
C PHE A 238 -10.71 14.78 -3.50
N THR A 239 -10.98 13.48 -3.64
CA THR A 239 -12.25 13.01 -4.21
C THR A 239 -13.43 13.08 -3.24
N GLN A 240 -13.17 13.28 -1.94
CA GLN A 240 -14.17 13.36 -0.87
C GLN A 240 -14.03 14.65 -0.07
N ALA A 241 -14.71 15.71 -0.52
CA ALA A 241 -14.56 17.05 0.06
C ALA A 241 -14.97 17.21 1.55
N ASN A 242 -15.51 16.20 2.25
CA ASN A 242 -16.13 16.39 3.57
C ASN A 242 -16.10 15.18 4.54
N SER A 243 -15.17 14.23 4.41
CA SER A 243 -15.17 13.12 5.38
C SER A 243 -14.48 13.48 6.70
N THR A 244 -15.23 13.37 7.79
CA THR A 244 -14.76 13.55 9.17
C THR A 244 -14.24 12.26 9.81
N THR A 245 -14.26 11.14 9.07
CA THR A 245 -13.90 9.83 9.61
C THR A 245 -12.39 9.66 9.68
N LYS A 246 -11.86 9.49 10.91
CA LYS A 246 -10.44 9.25 11.14
C LYS A 246 -10.03 7.89 10.56
N LEU A 247 -9.13 7.90 9.56
CA LEU A 247 -8.46 6.71 9.05
C LEU A 247 -7.30 6.29 9.98
N PRO A 248 -6.96 5.00 10.09
CA PRO A 248 -5.75 4.56 10.77
C PRO A 248 -4.49 4.82 9.92
N GLN A 249 -3.33 4.93 10.57
CA GLN A 249 -2.05 5.13 9.86
C GLN A 249 -1.70 3.91 9.00
N ASP A 250 -1.75 2.72 9.61
CA ASP A 250 -1.61 1.46 8.90
C ASP A 250 -3.01 0.88 8.68
N MET A 251 -3.48 0.94 7.43
CA MET A 251 -4.85 0.58 7.05
C MET A 251 -4.87 -0.80 6.42
N LEU A 252 -5.64 -1.73 7.01
CA LEU A 252 -5.87 -3.04 6.39
C LEU A 252 -6.72 -2.92 5.13
N ILE A 253 -6.16 -3.42 4.03
CA ILE A 253 -6.77 -3.30 2.71
C ILE A 253 -7.99 -4.22 2.63
N ASN A 254 -9.14 -3.64 2.34
CA ASN A 254 -10.34 -4.38 1.95
C ASN A 254 -10.31 -4.62 0.43
N TRP A 255 -9.60 -5.69 0.05
CA TRP A 255 -9.43 -6.13 -1.34
C TRP A 255 -10.73 -6.16 -2.13
N ARG A 256 -10.72 -5.84 -3.42
CA ARG A 256 -11.93 -5.92 -4.28
C ARG A 256 -12.07 -7.25 -5.01
N GLY A 257 -11.04 -8.09 -5.01
CA GLY A 257 -11.07 -9.38 -5.66
C GLY A 257 -9.69 -9.93 -5.96
N LYS A 258 -9.63 -10.85 -6.92
CA LYS A 258 -8.38 -11.33 -7.51
C LYS A 258 -7.77 -10.21 -8.39
N PRO A 259 -6.51 -10.31 -8.82
CA PRO A 259 -5.97 -9.38 -9.82
C PRO A 259 -6.91 -9.26 -11.04
N PHE A 260 -6.90 -8.08 -11.64
CA PHE A 260 -7.71 -7.64 -12.77
C PHE A 260 -9.21 -7.48 -12.44
N THR A 261 -9.54 -6.95 -11.26
CA THR A 261 -10.95 -6.73 -10.86
C THR A 261 -11.49 -5.36 -11.27
N TYR A 262 -10.64 -4.33 -11.36
CA TYR A 262 -11.05 -2.98 -11.78
C TYR A 262 -11.37 -2.90 -13.27
N GLN A 263 -11.91 -1.77 -13.72
CA GLN A 263 -11.98 -1.45 -15.15
C GLN A 263 -10.58 -1.09 -15.66
N PHE A 264 -10.17 -1.76 -16.73
CA PHE A 264 -8.88 -1.53 -17.40
C PHE A 264 -9.09 -0.97 -18.80
N ALA A 265 -8.21 -0.04 -19.18
CA ALA A 265 -8.02 0.36 -20.56
C ALA A 265 -6.52 0.27 -20.89
N THR A 266 -6.16 -0.45 -21.95
CA THR A 266 -4.76 -0.57 -22.39
C THR A 266 -4.23 0.79 -22.80
N PHE A 267 -3.05 1.19 -22.30
CA PHE A 267 -2.46 2.50 -22.60
C PHE A 267 -2.33 2.74 -24.10
N SER A 268 -1.75 1.79 -24.85
CA SER A 268 -1.54 1.94 -26.30
C SER A 268 -2.85 2.05 -27.08
N ASP A 269 -3.92 1.38 -26.65
CA ASP A 269 -5.21 1.42 -27.34
C ASP A 269 -5.87 2.77 -27.15
N VAL A 270 -5.79 3.33 -25.93
CA VAL A 270 -6.30 4.67 -25.63
C VAL A 270 -5.49 5.73 -26.39
N TYR A 271 -4.15 5.65 -26.32
CA TYR A 271 -3.25 6.59 -26.99
C TYR A 271 -3.43 6.59 -28.52
N THR A 272 -3.53 5.40 -29.13
CA THR A 272 -3.74 5.29 -30.58
C THR A 272 -5.13 5.82 -31.01
N ASP A 273 -6.17 5.58 -30.21
CA ASP A 273 -7.51 6.13 -30.50
C ASP A 273 -7.53 7.67 -30.37
N MET A 274 -6.77 8.23 -29.43
CA MET A 274 -6.57 9.69 -29.30
C MET A 274 -5.87 10.29 -30.52
N ALA A 275 -4.92 9.59 -31.14
CA ALA A 275 -4.27 10.04 -32.37
C ALA A 275 -5.13 9.79 -33.64
N SER A 276 -6.10 8.88 -33.58
CA SER A 276 -6.94 8.51 -34.73
C SER A 276 -7.94 9.62 -35.11
N LYS A 277 -8.15 9.81 -36.43
CA LYS A 277 -9.23 10.67 -36.97
C LYS A 277 -10.62 10.08 -36.73
N VAL A 278 -10.73 8.76 -36.67
CA VAL A 278 -11.98 8.03 -36.40
C VAL A 278 -11.88 7.46 -35.00
N LYS A 279 -12.59 8.08 -34.06
CA LYS A 279 -12.65 7.64 -32.67
C LYS A 279 -13.49 6.38 -32.56
N LYS A 280 -12.95 5.35 -31.91
CA LYS A 280 -13.67 4.12 -31.58
C LYS A 280 -14.13 4.10 -30.13
N ARG A 281 -13.46 4.87 -29.26
CA ARG A 281 -13.80 4.96 -27.83
C ARG A 281 -14.82 6.07 -27.58
N PRO A 282 -15.68 5.94 -26.56
CA PRO A 282 -16.59 7.01 -26.14
C PRO A 282 -15.82 8.26 -25.73
N ALA A 283 -16.36 9.44 -26.05
CA ALA A 283 -15.74 10.72 -25.70
C ALA A 283 -15.88 11.07 -24.20
N ASP A 284 -16.76 10.38 -23.48
CA ASP A 284 -17.08 10.55 -22.06
C ASP A 284 -16.57 9.38 -21.20
N GLU A 285 -15.70 8.51 -21.75
CA GLU A 285 -15.22 7.31 -21.07
C GLU A 285 -14.58 7.62 -19.71
N PHE A 286 -13.82 8.72 -19.63
CA PHE A 286 -13.06 9.12 -18.46
C PHE A 286 -13.70 10.28 -17.67
N THR A 287 -14.89 10.74 -18.08
CA THR A 287 -15.59 11.82 -17.40
C THR A 287 -15.92 11.46 -15.96
N ASN A 288 -15.53 12.34 -15.03
CA ASN A 288 -15.70 12.15 -13.58
C ASN A 288 -15.07 10.85 -13.03
N LYS A 289 -14.11 10.26 -13.74
CA LYS A 289 -13.36 9.07 -13.29
C LYS A 289 -12.08 9.45 -12.55
N ILE A 290 -11.64 8.57 -11.65
CA ILE A 290 -10.27 8.54 -11.14
C ILE A 290 -9.47 7.67 -12.11
N VAL A 291 -8.64 8.29 -12.93
CA VAL A 291 -7.83 7.65 -13.97
C VAL A 291 -6.45 7.38 -13.40
N ILE A 292 -6.10 6.12 -13.18
CA ILE A 292 -4.80 5.71 -12.65
C ILE A 292 -3.93 5.19 -13.80
N ILE A 293 -2.83 5.86 -14.09
CA ILE A 293 -1.86 5.46 -15.12
C ILE A 293 -0.77 4.66 -14.44
N GLY A 294 -0.70 3.36 -14.69
CA GLY A 294 0.28 2.48 -14.05
C GLY A 294 0.50 1.19 -14.84
N SER A 295 1.35 0.32 -14.32
CA SER A 295 1.77 -0.88 -15.04
C SER A 295 1.26 -2.16 -14.40
N THR A 296 0.81 -3.09 -15.25
CA THR A 296 0.66 -4.52 -14.90
C THR A 296 1.71 -5.40 -15.58
N ALA A 297 2.63 -4.81 -16.37
CA ALA A 297 3.67 -5.52 -17.11
C ALA A 297 4.67 -6.20 -16.15
N PRO A 298 4.84 -7.54 -16.22
CA PRO A 298 5.83 -8.23 -15.40
C PRO A 298 7.26 -7.74 -15.62
N SER A 299 7.60 -7.28 -16.84
CA SER A 299 8.91 -6.74 -17.17
C SER A 299 9.26 -5.44 -16.44
N LEU A 300 8.28 -4.74 -15.87
CA LEU A 300 8.48 -3.52 -15.07
C LEU A 300 8.57 -3.80 -13.57
N PHE A 301 8.53 -5.08 -13.16
CA PHE A 301 8.79 -5.55 -11.80
C PHE A 301 7.89 -4.97 -10.69
N ASP A 302 6.73 -4.40 -11.02
CA ASP A 302 5.75 -3.89 -10.05
C ASP A 302 4.69 -4.93 -9.66
N LEU A 303 5.16 -6.13 -9.28
CA LEU A 303 4.31 -7.22 -8.77
C LEU A 303 4.60 -7.45 -7.30
N LYS A 304 3.55 -7.51 -6.47
CA LYS A 304 3.65 -7.79 -5.03
C LYS A 304 2.85 -9.02 -4.65
N ALA A 305 3.31 -9.73 -3.62
CA ALA A 305 2.52 -10.79 -3.01
C ALA A 305 1.47 -10.16 -2.06
N THR A 306 0.23 -10.62 -2.17
CA THR A 306 -0.92 -10.13 -1.38
C THR A 306 -1.71 -11.31 -0.82
N ALA A 307 -2.64 -11.04 0.09
CA ALA A 307 -3.60 -12.04 0.56
C ALA A 307 -4.40 -12.70 -0.60
N MET A 308 -4.57 -11.98 -1.71
CA MET A 308 -5.38 -12.43 -2.86
C MET A 308 -4.59 -13.29 -3.86
N ALA A 309 -3.33 -12.92 -4.14
CA ALA A 309 -2.50 -13.55 -5.16
C ALA A 309 -1.01 -13.43 -4.86
N LYS A 310 -0.23 -14.41 -5.35
CA LYS A 310 1.24 -14.40 -5.25
C LYS A 310 1.89 -13.30 -6.09
N ALA A 311 1.25 -12.93 -7.19
CA ALA A 311 1.64 -11.83 -8.07
C ALA A 311 0.41 -10.95 -8.28
N HIS A 312 0.42 -9.77 -7.67
CA HIS A 312 -0.63 -8.77 -7.74
C HIS A 312 -0.02 -7.46 -8.26
N PRO A 313 -0.58 -6.83 -9.30
CA PRO A 313 -0.07 -5.55 -9.81
C PRO A 313 -0.07 -4.45 -8.74
N GLY A 314 1.04 -3.72 -8.60
CA GLY A 314 1.14 -2.61 -7.65
C GLY A 314 0.11 -1.51 -7.92
N VAL A 315 -0.21 -1.26 -9.20
CA VAL A 315 -1.28 -0.33 -9.60
C VAL A 315 -2.67 -0.71 -9.06
N GLU A 316 -2.98 -2.01 -8.90
CA GLU A 316 -4.25 -2.44 -8.29
C GLU A 316 -4.25 -2.31 -6.77
N ILE A 317 -3.08 -2.40 -6.13
CA ILE A 317 -2.94 -2.10 -4.69
C ILE A 317 -3.18 -0.60 -4.47
N LEU A 318 -2.62 0.26 -5.33
CA LEU A 318 -2.88 1.70 -5.34
C LEU A 318 -4.39 1.98 -5.54
N ALA A 319 -5.02 1.39 -6.57
CA ALA A 319 -6.44 1.54 -6.85
C ALA A 319 -7.31 1.10 -5.67
N THR A 320 -7.02 -0.05 -5.07
CA THR A 320 -7.75 -0.57 -3.90
C THR A 320 -7.58 0.31 -2.68
N THR A 321 -6.39 0.86 -2.47
CA THR A 321 -6.18 1.76 -1.33
C THR A 321 -6.93 3.08 -1.54
N ILE A 322 -6.94 3.62 -2.77
CA ILE A 322 -7.75 4.80 -3.12
C ILE A 322 -9.25 4.51 -2.88
N ASP A 323 -9.73 3.36 -3.35
CA ASP A 323 -11.12 2.90 -3.16
C ASP A 323 -11.48 2.78 -1.67
N ASN A 324 -10.56 2.29 -0.82
CA ASN A 324 -10.77 2.16 0.63
C ASN A 324 -10.70 3.50 1.39
N VAL A 325 -9.91 4.46 0.91
CA VAL A 325 -9.78 5.82 1.48
C VAL A 325 -10.96 6.70 1.09
N LYS A 326 -11.31 6.75 -0.21
CA LYS A 326 -12.68 7.02 -0.66
C LYS A 326 -13.59 6.00 0.04
N HIS A 327 -14.90 6.07 0.12
CA HIS A 327 -15.76 5.09 0.85
C HIS A 327 -15.50 4.79 2.35
N HIS A 328 -14.32 5.03 2.95
CA HIS A 328 -13.95 4.61 4.30
C HIS A 328 -14.18 3.12 4.57
N ASP A 329 -13.98 2.30 3.54
CA ASP A 329 -14.23 0.87 3.55
C ASP A 329 -12.92 0.09 3.62
N TYR A 330 -12.46 -0.15 4.84
CA TYR A 330 -11.24 -0.90 5.15
C TYR A 330 -11.53 -1.98 6.20
N LEU A 331 -10.69 -3.01 6.26
CA LEU A 331 -10.90 -4.11 7.21
C LEU A 331 -10.55 -3.66 8.63
N LYS A 332 -11.44 -3.96 9.59
CA LYS A 332 -11.24 -3.66 11.01
C LYS A 332 -11.08 -4.97 11.77
N VAL A 333 -9.84 -5.46 11.83
CA VAL A 333 -9.50 -6.70 12.53
C VAL A 333 -8.49 -6.41 13.62
N TRP A 334 -8.65 -7.05 14.77
CA TRP A 334 -7.66 -7.01 15.83
C TRP A 334 -6.42 -7.81 15.41
N ARG A 335 -5.37 -7.11 14.97
CA ARG A 335 -4.08 -7.68 14.56
C ARG A 335 -3.02 -7.55 15.65
N GLY A 336 -1.89 -8.20 15.40
CA GLY A 336 -0.75 -8.26 16.31
C GLY A 336 -0.85 -9.40 17.32
N LYS A 337 -0.03 -9.28 18.37
CA LYS A 337 0.23 -10.36 19.33
C LYS A 337 -0.85 -10.51 20.38
N THR A 338 -1.36 -9.37 20.85
CA THR A 338 -2.36 -9.28 21.92
C THR A 338 -3.60 -10.16 21.71
N PRO A 339 -4.31 -10.13 20.56
CA PRO A 339 -5.55 -10.89 20.40
C PRO A 339 -5.34 -12.40 20.50
N TYR A 340 -4.26 -12.93 19.92
CA TYR A 340 -4.01 -14.36 19.99
C TYR A 340 -3.54 -14.78 21.38
N ILE A 341 -2.71 -13.96 22.06
CA ILE A 341 -2.32 -14.22 23.45
C ILE A 341 -3.57 -14.30 24.33
N LEU A 342 -4.46 -13.30 24.25
CA LEU A 342 -5.69 -13.29 25.06
C LEU A 342 -6.57 -14.51 24.78
N MET A 343 -6.76 -14.87 23.52
CA MET A 343 -7.56 -16.04 23.15
C MET A 343 -6.92 -17.36 23.59
N SER A 344 -5.61 -17.51 23.44
CA SER A 344 -4.87 -18.67 23.93
C SER A 344 -4.94 -18.79 25.46
N LEU A 345 -4.73 -17.69 26.19
CA LEU A 345 -4.84 -17.67 27.65
C LEU A 345 -6.27 -17.99 28.11
N LEU A 346 -7.28 -17.42 27.45
CA LEU A 346 -8.67 -17.73 27.75
C LEU A 346 -8.95 -19.24 27.64
N LEU A 347 -8.54 -19.87 26.54
CA LEU A 347 -8.72 -21.32 26.34
C LEU A 347 -7.95 -22.16 27.37
N ILE A 348 -6.69 -21.79 27.64
CA ILE A 348 -5.83 -22.47 28.63
C ILE A 348 -6.43 -22.39 30.04
N TRP A 349 -6.98 -21.25 30.43
CA TRP A 349 -7.51 -21.07 31.78
C TRP A 349 -8.95 -21.58 31.94
N LEU A 350 -9.78 -21.53 30.88
CA LEU A 350 -11.09 -22.19 30.88
C LEU A 350 -10.95 -23.70 31.10
N THR A 351 -9.96 -24.33 30.49
CA THR A 351 -9.71 -25.78 30.63
C THR A 351 -9.09 -26.18 31.97
N ALA A 352 -8.50 -25.24 32.72
CA ALA A 352 -8.03 -25.51 34.07
C ALA A 352 -9.07 -25.28 35.16
N LEU A 353 -10.14 -24.54 34.84
CA LEU A 353 -11.25 -24.25 35.74
C LEU A 353 -12.45 -25.20 35.54
N ALA A 354 -12.50 -25.91 34.40
CA ALA A 354 -13.41 -27.01 34.13
C ALA A 354 -12.91 -28.31 34.74
#